data_AF-L8PNB6-F1
#
_entry.id   AF-L8PNB6-F1
#
_cell.length_a   1.000
_cell.length_b   1.000
_cell.length_c   1.000
_cell.angle_alpha   90.00
_cell.angle_beta   90.00
_cell.angle_gamma   90.00
#
_symmetry.space_group_name_H-M   'P 1'
#
loop_
_entity.id
_entity.type
_entity.pdbx_description
1 polymer ?
#
loop_
_entity_poly.entity_id
_entity_poly.type
_entity_poly.pdbx_seq_one_letter_code
_entity_poly.pdbx_strand_id
1 'polypeptide(L)'
;MAPGTHIRAATPVTGEGEEVSDKVVNDSAAFAVSIAERRDRNTELAESLVREGTSVADRQALWDNVVDLVTPSRGALLGDVDGRMVVVGPQDAAREVQLRTADATVVEHDLGFFGSLRDGATAD
;
A
#
# COMPACT_ATOMS: atom_id res chain seq x y z
N MET A 1 -2.85 -0.43 7.86
CA MET A 1 -3.41 -1.80 7.67
C MET A 1 -4.46 -2.07 8.74
N ALA A 2 -5.37 -3.01 8.49
CA ALA A 2 -6.31 -3.48 9.52
C ALA A 2 -5.78 -4.76 10.19
N PRO A 3 -6.13 -5.04 11.46
CA PRO A 3 -5.76 -6.28 12.13
C PRO A 3 -6.14 -7.53 11.32
N GLY A 4 -5.22 -8.47 11.17
CA GLY A 4 -5.43 -9.72 10.42
C GLY A 4 -5.32 -9.58 8.89
N THR A 5 -4.85 -8.44 8.38
CA THR A 5 -4.55 -8.26 6.95
C THR A 5 -3.10 -8.58 6.61
N HIS A 6 -2.82 -8.81 5.32
CA HIS A 6 -1.49 -9.11 4.82
C HIS A 6 -1.13 -8.20 3.64
N ILE A 7 0.14 -7.82 3.54
CA ILE A 7 0.73 -7.33 2.28
C ILE A 7 1.17 -8.58 1.52
N ARG A 8 0.60 -8.75 0.32
CA ARG A 8 0.79 -9.95 -0.51
C ARG A 8 1.88 -9.76 -1.57
N ALA A 9 2.28 -10.90 -2.15
CA ALA A 9 3.27 -11.01 -3.20
C ALA A 9 3.03 -10.04 -4.36
N ALA A 10 4.11 -9.39 -4.80
CA ALA A 10 4.15 -8.50 -5.95
C ALA A 10 4.95 -9.12 -7.11
N THR A 11 5.14 -10.44 -7.10
CA THR A 11 5.82 -11.17 -8.18
C THR A 11 5.04 -11.02 -9.48
N PRO A 12 5.65 -10.46 -10.53
CA PRO A 12 4.98 -10.26 -11.81
C PRO A 12 4.67 -11.61 -12.47
N VAL A 13 3.48 -11.70 -13.06
CA VAL A 13 3.02 -12.86 -13.84
C VAL A 13 2.47 -12.40 -15.19
N THR A 14 2.36 -13.31 -16.15
CA THR A 14 1.64 -13.04 -17.40
C THR A 14 0.14 -12.85 -17.14
N GLY A 15 -0.61 -12.41 -18.15
CA GLY A 15 -2.08 -12.31 -18.03
C GLY A 15 -2.76 -13.67 -17.77
N GLU A 16 -2.06 -14.77 -18.03
CA GLU A 16 -2.51 -16.14 -17.80
C GLU A 16 -1.99 -16.70 -16.45
N GLY A 17 -1.24 -15.91 -15.68
CA GLY A 17 -0.71 -16.29 -14.36
C GLY A 17 0.62 -17.05 -14.39
N GLU A 18 1.30 -17.09 -15.54
CA GLU A 18 2.57 -17.80 -15.69
C GLU A 18 3.76 -16.96 -15.22
N GLU A 19 4.85 -17.63 -14.88
CA GLU A 19 6.12 -16.98 -14.54
C GLU A 19 6.63 -16.13 -15.72
N VAL A 20 7.21 -14.97 -15.38
CA VAL A 20 7.84 -14.08 -16.35
C VAL A 20 9.36 -14.23 -16.31
N SER A 21 10.03 -13.77 -17.36
CA SER A 21 11.51 -13.81 -17.40
C SER A 21 12.14 -13.07 -16.22
N ASP A 22 13.32 -13.53 -15.80
CA ASP A 22 14.13 -12.87 -14.76
C ASP A 22 14.35 -11.38 -15.03
N LYS A 23 14.43 -10.96 -16.30
CA LYS A 23 14.56 -9.55 -16.66
C LYS A 23 13.37 -8.71 -16.14
N VAL A 24 12.16 -9.24 -16.26
CA VAL A 24 10.93 -8.56 -15.80
C VAL A 24 10.87 -8.58 -14.27
N VAL A 25 11.25 -9.70 -13.63
CA VAL A 25 11.33 -9.78 -12.16
C VAL A 25 12.35 -8.79 -11.61
N ASN A 26 13.55 -8.74 -12.21
CA ASN A 26 14.62 -7.83 -11.81
C ASN A 26 14.22 -6.36 -11.95
N ASP A 27 13.58 -5.99 -13.07
CA ASP A 27 13.10 -4.63 -13.30
C ASP A 27 12.00 -4.24 -12.31
N SER A 28 11.04 -5.15 -12.06
CA SER A 28 9.96 -4.95 -11.09
C SER A 28 10.49 -4.82 -9.66
N ALA A 29 11.51 -5.60 -9.30
CA ALA A 29 12.15 -5.55 -7.99
C ALA A 29 12.89 -4.22 -7.80
N ALA A 30 13.67 -3.78 -8.79
CA ALA A 30 14.33 -2.49 -8.77
C ALA A 30 13.32 -1.33 -8.66
N PHE A 31 12.17 -1.44 -9.33
CA PHE A 31 11.11 -0.47 -9.22
C PHE A 31 10.50 -0.43 -7.81
N ALA A 32 10.19 -1.59 -7.21
CA ALA A 32 9.68 -1.67 -5.84
C ALA A 32 10.67 -1.05 -4.83
N VAL A 33 11.97 -1.36 -4.96
CA VAL A 33 13.05 -0.78 -4.14
C VAL A 33 13.09 0.74 -4.30
N SER A 34 13.05 1.26 -5.52
CA SER A 34 13.06 2.71 -5.77
C SER A 34 11.89 3.43 -5.11
N ILE A 35 10.72 2.78 -5.00
CA ILE A 35 9.55 3.32 -4.30
C ILE A 35 9.78 3.31 -2.79
N ALA A 36 10.32 2.21 -2.26
CA ALA A 36 10.61 2.07 -0.84
C ALA A 36 11.65 3.11 -0.37
N GLU A 37 12.74 3.29 -1.12
CA GLU A 37 13.75 4.32 -0.85
C GLU A 37 13.15 5.73 -0.84
N ARG A 38 12.33 6.06 -1.85
CA ARG A 38 11.66 7.36 -1.95
C ARG A 38 10.69 7.64 -0.80
N ARG A 39 10.24 6.60 -0.10
CA ARG A 39 9.30 6.68 1.03
C ARG A 39 9.93 6.37 2.38
N ASP A 40 11.24 6.18 2.42
CA ASP A 40 11.98 5.77 3.63
C ASP A 40 11.40 4.49 4.26
N ARG A 41 11.22 3.45 3.43
CA ARG A 41 10.70 2.12 3.81
C ARG A 41 11.74 1.03 3.59
N ASN A 42 11.49 -0.11 4.22
CA ASN A 42 12.35 -1.28 4.10
C ASN A 42 12.43 -1.80 2.66
N THR A 43 13.60 -1.60 2.05
CA THR A 43 13.92 -1.96 0.67
C THR A 43 14.13 -3.45 0.49
N GLU A 44 14.71 -4.12 1.49
CA GLU A 44 14.93 -5.58 1.48
C GLU A 44 13.59 -6.33 1.43
N LEU A 45 12.64 -5.88 2.24
CA LEU A 45 11.30 -6.45 2.22
C LEU A 45 10.58 -6.15 0.91
N ALA A 46 10.73 -4.93 0.37
CA ALA A 46 10.16 -4.58 -0.94
C ALA A 46 10.71 -5.46 -2.08
N GLU A 47 12.02 -5.77 -2.05
CA GLU A 47 12.65 -6.67 -3.02
C GLU A 47 12.16 -8.11 -2.88
N SER A 48 12.10 -8.65 -1.65
CA SER A 48 11.63 -10.03 -1.41
C SER A 48 10.16 -10.22 -1.80
N LEU A 49 9.30 -9.21 -1.62
CA LEU A 49 7.90 -9.27 -2.05
C LEU A 49 7.76 -9.51 -3.56
N VAL A 50 8.73 -9.06 -4.36
CA VAL A 50 8.75 -9.25 -5.81
C VAL A 50 9.47 -10.55 -6.19
N ARG A 51 10.68 -10.77 -5.66
CA ARG A 51 11.53 -11.89 -6.09
C ARG A 51 11.10 -13.23 -5.53
N GLU A 52 10.69 -13.25 -4.27
CA GLU A 52 10.40 -14.47 -3.51
C GLU A 52 8.89 -14.66 -3.32
N GLY A 53 8.08 -13.66 -3.69
CA GLY A 53 6.63 -13.71 -3.52
C GLY A 53 6.21 -13.84 -2.06
N THR A 54 6.99 -13.25 -1.14
CA THR A 54 6.68 -13.30 0.29
C THR A 54 5.34 -12.61 0.59
N SER A 55 4.76 -12.93 1.74
CA SER A 55 3.57 -12.26 2.26
C SER A 55 3.75 -11.97 3.74
N VAL A 56 3.43 -10.74 4.14
CA VAL A 56 3.76 -10.20 5.46
C VAL A 56 2.49 -9.82 6.19
N ALA A 57 2.33 -10.29 7.43
CA ALA A 57 1.20 -9.92 8.28
C ALA A 57 1.33 -8.48 8.79
N ASP A 58 0.20 -7.84 9.03
CA ASP A 58 0.04 -6.49 9.60
C ASP A 58 1.10 -6.05 10.64
N ARG A 59 1.32 -6.84 11.69
CA ARG A 59 2.25 -6.50 12.78
C ARG A 59 3.71 -6.55 12.32
N GLN A 60 4.06 -7.53 11.50
CA GLN A 60 5.39 -7.64 10.93
C GLN A 60 5.63 -6.49 9.94
N ALA A 61 4.64 -6.14 9.11
CA ALA A 61 4.74 -5.02 8.19
C ALA A 61 4.94 -3.67 8.90
N LEU A 62 4.37 -3.51 10.10
CA LEU A 62 4.62 -2.34 10.94
C LEU A 62 6.04 -2.36 11.53
N TRP A 63 6.48 -3.50 12.06
CA TRP A 63 7.82 -3.66 12.63
C TRP A 63 8.93 -3.46 11.60
N ASP A 64 8.74 -3.99 10.39
CA ASP A 64 9.68 -3.85 9.28
C ASP A 64 9.58 -2.50 8.58
N ASN A 65 8.82 -1.53 9.11
CA ASN A 65 8.65 -0.20 8.51
C ASN A 65 8.23 -0.27 7.03
N VAL A 66 7.22 -1.08 6.71
CA VAL A 66 6.54 -1.08 5.40
C VAL A 66 5.26 -0.26 5.47
N VAL A 67 4.63 -0.20 6.64
CA VAL A 67 3.44 0.61 6.91
C VAL A 67 3.60 1.42 8.18
N ASP A 68 2.88 2.54 8.28
CA ASP A 68 2.93 3.40 9.46
C ASP A 68 2.08 2.89 10.62
N LEU A 69 0.99 2.19 10.31
CA LEU A 69 -0.06 1.92 11.28
C LEU A 69 -0.80 0.62 11.01
N VAL A 70 -1.21 -0.03 12.10
CA VAL A 70 -2.22 -1.09 12.14
C VAL A 70 -3.36 -0.60 13.02
N THR A 71 -4.55 -0.41 12.43
CA THR A 71 -5.70 0.26 13.06
C THR A 71 -6.98 -0.54 12.87
N PRO A 72 -7.78 -0.79 13.92
CA PRO A 72 -8.92 -1.73 13.86
C PRO A 72 -10.14 -1.21 13.10
N SER A 73 -10.24 0.10 12.89
CA SER A 73 -11.40 0.71 12.22
C SER A 73 -11.03 2.06 11.61
N ARG A 74 -11.91 2.58 10.74
CA ARG A 74 -11.79 3.94 10.20
C ARG A 74 -11.78 5.00 11.30
N GLY A 75 -12.64 4.86 12.31
CA GLY A 75 -12.70 5.81 13.43
C GLY A 75 -11.39 5.83 14.23
N ALA A 76 -10.84 4.65 14.53
CA ALA A 76 -9.53 4.54 15.17
C ALA A 76 -8.42 5.16 14.31
N LEU A 77 -8.40 4.85 13.00
CA LEU A 77 -7.44 5.43 12.06
C LEU A 77 -7.47 6.96 12.06
N LEU A 78 -8.66 7.57 11.98
CA LEU A 78 -8.82 9.03 11.98
C LEU A 78 -8.28 9.66 13.27
N GLY A 79 -8.44 8.99 14.41
CA GLY A 79 -7.83 9.41 15.67
C GLY A 79 -6.30 9.23 15.66
N ASP A 80 -5.82 8.07 15.21
CA ASP A 80 -4.39 7.71 15.22
C ASP A 80 -3.54 8.61 14.30
N VAL A 81 -4.12 9.11 13.20
CA VAL A 81 -3.44 9.99 12.23
C VAL A 81 -3.61 11.48 12.54
N ASP A 82 -4.49 11.86 13.46
CA ASP A 82 -4.70 13.27 13.80
C ASP A 82 -3.43 13.91 14.38
N GLY A 83 -3.14 15.13 13.96
CA GLY A 83 -1.96 15.88 14.39
C GLY A 83 -0.64 15.44 13.75
N ARG A 84 -0.60 14.33 12.98
CA ARG A 84 0.63 13.89 12.30
C ARG A 84 1.04 14.84 11.19
N MET A 85 2.34 15.06 11.07
CA MET A 85 2.94 15.76 9.94
C MET A 85 3.19 14.77 8.80
N VAL A 86 2.69 15.09 7.60
CA VAL A 86 2.91 14.29 6.40
C VAL A 86 3.43 15.15 5.26
N VAL A 87 4.24 14.56 4.40
CA VAL A 87 4.71 15.19 3.17
C VAL A 87 3.73 14.89 2.05
N VAL A 88 3.22 15.93 1.40
CA VAL A 88 2.30 15.81 0.25
C VAL A 88 2.83 16.55 -0.96
N GLY A 89 2.47 16.06 -2.15
CA GLY A 89 2.90 16.62 -3.43
C GLY A 89 4.06 15.85 -4.07
N PRO A 90 4.43 16.22 -5.30
CA PRO A 90 5.60 15.67 -5.98
C PRO A 90 6.89 16.13 -5.31
N GLN A 91 8.01 15.44 -5.53
CA GLN A 91 9.28 15.70 -4.83
C GLN A 91 9.80 17.15 -5.01
N ASP A 92 9.57 17.75 -6.17
CA ASP A 92 9.96 19.11 -6.52
C ASP A 92 9.05 20.20 -5.93
N ALA A 93 7.87 19.84 -5.44
CA ALA A 93 6.90 20.74 -4.81
C ALA A 93 6.33 20.16 -3.51
N ALA A 94 7.15 19.39 -2.80
CA ALA A 94 6.77 18.73 -1.56
C ALA A 94 6.50 19.76 -0.47
N ARG A 95 5.40 19.58 0.27
CA ARG A 95 5.08 20.40 1.43
C ARG A 95 4.67 19.53 2.61
N GLU A 96 5.04 19.97 3.79
CA GLU A 96 4.55 19.38 5.03
C GLU A 96 3.14 19.90 5.34
N VAL A 97 2.25 18.98 5.68
CA VAL A 97 0.87 19.26 6.07
C VAL A 97 0.57 18.49 7.35
N GLN A 98 -0.01 19.18 8.33
CA GLN A 98 -0.57 18.52 9.50
C GLN A 98 -1.93 17.93 9.14
N LEU A 99 -2.11 16.63 9.41
CA LEU A 99 -3.41 15.98 9.32
C LEU A 99 -4.31 16.49 10.45
N ARG A 100 -5.51 16.96 10.08
CA ARG A 100 -6.56 17.41 11.01
C ARG A 100 -7.79 16.58 10.75
N THR A 101 -7.87 15.43 11.42
CA THR A 101 -8.85 14.37 11.19
C THR A 101 -9.80 14.15 12.35
N ALA A 102 -9.56 14.73 13.53
CA ALA A 102 -10.40 14.55 14.73
C ALA A 102 -11.90 14.89 14.50
N ASP A 103 -12.20 15.97 13.79
CA ASP A 103 -13.58 16.42 13.48
C ASP A 103 -13.89 16.35 11.98
N ALA A 104 -13.13 15.57 11.22
CA ALA A 104 -13.31 15.50 9.78
C ALA A 104 -14.66 14.85 9.43
N THR A 105 -15.43 15.50 8.55
CA THR A 105 -16.64 14.90 7.98
C THR A 105 -16.24 13.78 7.04
N VAL A 106 -16.69 12.57 7.33
CA VAL A 106 -16.47 11.42 6.45
C VAL A 106 -17.53 11.40 5.37
N VAL A 107 -17.09 11.54 4.12
CA VAL A 107 -17.94 11.40 2.93
C VAL A 107 -17.59 10.09 2.26
N GLU A 108 -18.56 9.18 2.15
CA GLU A 108 -18.39 7.92 1.44
C GLU A 108 -18.67 8.11 -0.04
N HIS A 109 -17.77 7.58 -0.87
CA HIS A 109 -17.90 7.56 -2.31
C HIS A 109 -18.02 6.11 -2.76
N ASP A 110 -19.23 5.73 -3.13
CA ASP A 110 -19.47 4.42 -3.72
C ASP A 110 -19.10 4.44 -5.21
N LEU A 111 -18.78 3.26 -5.74
CA LEU A 111 -18.45 3.04 -7.15
C LEU A 111 -19.60 3.41 -8.12
N GLY A 112 -20.80 3.72 -7.59
CA GLY A 112 -22.02 3.93 -8.36
C GLY A 112 -22.47 2.64 -9.08
N PHE A 113 -23.62 2.69 -9.75
CA PHE A 113 -24.21 1.51 -10.41
C PHE A 113 -23.26 0.83 -11.41
N PHE A 114 -22.61 1.60 -12.30
CA PHE A 114 -21.72 1.04 -13.32
C PHE A 114 -20.39 0.54 -12.74
N GLY A 115 -19.88 1.20 -11.69
CA GLY A 115 -18.66 0.75 -11.04
C GLY A 115 -18.89 -0.54 -10.25
N SER A 116 -20.03 -0.68 -9.56
CA SER A 116 -20.39 -1.93 -8.88
C SER A 116 -20.64 -3.09 -9.86
N LEU A 117 -21.24 -2.80 -11.03
CA LEU A 117 -21.48 -3.82 -12.05
C LEU A 117 -20.18 -4.30 -12.70
N ARG A 118 -19.21 -3.40 -12.94
CA ARG A 118 -17.88 -3.79 -13.44
C ARG A 118 -17.11 -4.63 -12.44
N ASP A 119 -17.16 -4.27 -11.16
CA ASP A 119 -16.46 -4.99 -10.09
C ASP A 119 -17.06 -6.38 -9.85
N GLY A 120 -18.40 -6.48 -9.90
CA GLY A 120 -19.11 -7.76 -9.84
C GLY A 120 -18.88 -8.66 -11.07
N ALA A 121 -18.54 -8.10 -12.23
CA ALA A 121 -18.22 -8.88 -13.43
C ALA A 121 -16.79 -9.47 -13.43
N THR A 122 -15.94 -9.06 -12.49
CA THR A 122 -14.58 -9.58 -12.29
C THR A 122 -14.46 -10.57 -11.12
N ALA A 123 -15.59 -10.97 -10.52
CA ALA A 123 -15.64 -11.82 -9.33
C ALA A 123 -15.79 -13.34 -9.64
N ASP A 124 -15.48 -13.77 -10.87
CA ASP A 124 -15.45 -15.19 -11.29
C ASP A 124 -14.04 -15.58 -11.74
#